data_AF-A0A2E2EDQ0-F1
#
_entry.id   AF-A0A2E2EDQ0-F1
#
_cell.length_a   1.000
_cell.length_b   1.000
_cell.length_c   1.000
_cell.angle_alpha   90.00
_cell.angle_beta   90.00
_cell.angle_gamma   90.00
#
_symmetry.space_group_name_H-M   'P 1'
#
loop_
_entity.id
_entity.type
_entity.pdbx_description
1 polymer ?
#
loop_
_entity_poly.entity_id
_entity_poly.type
_entity_poly.pdbx_seq_one_letter_code
_entity_poly.pdbx_strand_id
1 'polypeptide(L)'
;MNSKMKFGVYLEDGQYQFIKNKMALLEEMAPHNSKIDLQMSMPFNKVKGFLSIRSYGHVFKAEAKDDNPVNLYLKLEEQIKNQLNNWKAKRFLNLKSQELTPKNF
;
A
#
# COMPACT_ATOMS: atom_id res chain seq x y z
N MET A 1 -9.26 25.69 10.71
CA MET A 1 -8.77 24.62 9.82
C MET A 1 -9.98 24.00 9.13
N ASN A 2 -9.99 23.95 7.79
CA ASN A 2 -11.09 23.35 7.03
C ASN A 2 -10.79 21.86 6.83
N SER A 3 -11.52 21.00 7.55
CA SER A 3 -11.47 19.55 7.33
C SER A 3 -12.53 19.14 6.31
N LYS A 4 -12.21 18.17 5.46
CA LYS A 4 -13.12 17.61 4.45
C LYS A 4 -13.14 16.09 4.54
N MET A 5 -14.28 15.49 4.20
CA MET A 5 -14.39 14.03 4.15
C MET A 5 -13.57 13.51 2.96
N LYS A 6 -12.56 12.68 3.25
CA LYS A 6 -11.63 12.06 2.31
C LYS A 6 -11.33 10.64 2.79
N PHE A 7 -11.31 9.68 1.88
CA PHE A 7 -11.09 8.25 2.20
C PHE A 7 -12.02 7.70 3.29
N GLY A 8 -13.19 8.31 3.53
CA GLY A 8 -14.14 7.91 4.57
C GLY A 8 -13.92 8.53 5.96
N VAL A 9 -12.99 9.46 6.12
CA VAL A 9 -12.74 10.21 7.37
C VAL A 9 -12.55 11.70 7.12
N TYR A 10 -12.67 12.53 8.16
CA TYR A 10 -12.37 13.96 8.05
C TYR A 10 -10.87 14.19 8.15
N LEU A 11 -10.30 14.82 7.13
CA LEU A 11 -8.89 15.18 7.07
C LEU A 11 -8.74 16.68 6.85
N GLU A 12 -7.71 17.26 7.46
CA GLU A 12 -7.21 18.57 7.06
C GLU A 12 -6.54 18.50 5.69
N ASP A 13 -6.51 19.62 4.96
CA ASP A 13 -5.92 19.69 3.62
C ASP A 13 -4.46 19.20 3.61
N GLY A 14 -3.66 19.56 4.63
CA GLY A 14 -2.28 19.08 4.77
C GLY A 14 -2.16 17.56 4.95
N GLN A 15 -3.03 16.97 5.78
CA GLN A 15 -3.07 15.52 6.00
C GLN A 15 -3.48 14.77 4.73
N TYR A 16 -4.48 15.30 4.02
CA TYR A 16 -4.93 14.75 2.75
C TYR A 16 -3.81 14.77 1.70
N GLN A 17 -3.12 15.90 1.51
CA GLN A 17 -2.02 16.00 0.55
C GLN A 17 -0.85 15.08 0.93
N PHE A 18 -0.53 14.98 2.22
CA PHE A 18 0.50 14.06 2.70
C PHE A 18 0.18 12.60 2.33
N ILE A 19 -1.03 12.13 2.67
CA ILE A 19 -1.47 10.77 2.35
C ILE A 19 -1.48 10.54 0.84
N LYS A 20 -1.99 11.50 0.06
CA LYS A 20 -2.03 11.41 -1.40
C LYS A 20 -0.64 11.27 -2.02
N ASN A 21 0.32 12.08 -1.58
CA ASN A 21 1.70 12.02 -2.07
C ASN A 21 2.34 10.67 -1.73
N LYS A 22 2.12 10.15 -0.52
CA LYS A 22 2.61 8.83 -0.12
C LYS A 22 1.97 7.71 -0.94
N MET A 23 0.69 7.81 -1.29
CA MET A 23 0.01 6.82 -2.13
C MET A 23 0.61 6.79 -3.54
N ALA A 24 0.93 7.94 -4.12
CA ALA A 24 1.60 8.02 -5.42
C ALA A 24 2.97 7.32 -5.40
N LEU A 25 3.78 7.57 -4.36
CA LEU A 25 5.06 6.87 -4.18
C LEU A 25 4.88 5.35 -4.01
N LEU A 26 3.81 4.93 -3.33
CA LEU A 26 3.52 3.51 -3.15
C LEU A 26 3.09 2.83 -4.45
N GLU A 27 2.38 3.56 -5.32
CA GLU A 27 2.01 3.12 -6.66
C GLU A 27 3.24 2.93 -7.56
N GLU A 28 4.23 3.83 -7.49
CA GLU A 28 5.51 3.68 -8.20
C GLU A 28 6.29 2.42 -7.77
N MET A 29 6.14 1.99 -6.51
CA MET A 29 6.77 0.78 -6.00
C MET A 29 6.05 -0.51 -6.41
N ALA A 30 4.78 -0.41 -6.79
CA ALA A 30 3.91 -1.54 -7.09
C ALA A 30 4.19 -2.12 -8.50
N PRO A 31 3.70 -3.32 -8.82
CA PRO A 31 3.75 -3.84 -10.18
C PRO A 31 3.07 -2.89 -11.18
N HIS A 32 3.48 -2.92 -12.46
CA HIS A 32 2.84 -2.11 -13.50
C HIS A 32 1.33 -2.33 -13.56
N ASN A 33 0.59 -1.26 -13.87
CA ASN A 33 -0.88 -1.25 -13.97
C ASN A 33 -1.59 -1.65 -12.66
N SER A 34 -0.99 -1.34 -11.52
CA SER A 34 -1.62 -1.52 -10.22
C SER A 34 -2.73 -0.50 -9.99
N LYS A 35 -3.79 -0.91 -9.31
CA LYS A 35 -4.80 -0.02 -8.73
C LYS A 35 -4.65 0.00 -7.22
N ILE A 36 -4.55 1.19 -6.64
CA ILE A 36 -4.45 1.41 -5.20
C ILE A 36 -5.79 1.92 -4.65
N ASP A 37 -6.29 1.29 -3.59
CA ASP A 37 -7.50 1.71 -2.88
C ASP A 37 -7.21 1.87 -1.40
N LEU A 38 -7.51 3.05 -0.87
CA LEU A 38 -7.48 3.36 0.56
C LEU A 38 -8.90 3.62 1.07
N GLN A 39 -9.29 2.90 2.11
CA GLN A 39 -10.55 3.10 2.80
C GLN A 39 -10.28 3.24 4.29
N MET A 40 -10.84 4.27 4.89
CA MET A 40 -10.83 4.51 6.32
C MET A 40 -12.26 4.66 6.81
N SER A 41 -12.48 4.26 8.05
CA SER A 41 -13.76 4.40 8.74
C SER A 41 -13.49 4.76 10.21
N MET A 42 -14.40 5.48 10.84
CA MET A 42 -14.32 5.79 12.28
C MET A 42 -15.42 5.06 13.07
N PRO A 43 -15.35 3.73 13.21
CA PRO A 43 -16.23 3.03 14.12
C PRO A 43 -15.72 3.22 15.56
N PHE A 44 -16.37 4.08 16.33
CA PHE A 44 -16.21 4.23 17.79
C PHE A 44 -14.75 4.44 18.26
N ASN A 45 -14.39 5.71 18.54
CA ASN A 45 -13.12 6.19 19.11
C ASN A 45 -11.81 5.88 18.36
N LYS A 46 -11.77 4.91 17.44
CA LYS A 46 -10.57 4.60 16.64
C LYS A 46 -10.88 4.62 15.16
N VAL A 47 -9.89 5.03 14.37
CA VAL A 47 -9.93 4.95 12.91
C VAL A 47 -9.49 3.56 12.49
N LYS A 48 -10.34 2.85 11.75
CA LYS A 48 -10.01 1.59 11.09
C LYS A 48 -9.69 1.87 9.63
N GLY A 49 -8.57 1.34 9.14
CA GLY A 49 -8.14 1.52 7.75
C GLY A 49 -7.85 0.22 7.04
N PHE A 50 -8.12 0.23 5.74
CA PHE A 50 -7.80 -0.83 4.80
C PHE A 50 -7.11 -0.22 3.58
N LEU A 51 -5.95 -0.76 3.22
CA LEU A 51 -5.19 -0.37 2.03
C LEU A 51 -5.00 -1.61 1.16
N SER A 52 -5.33 -1.51 -0.12
CA SER A 52 -5.06 -2.58 -1.07
C SER A 52 -4.43 -2.08 -2.35
N ILE A 53 -3.52 -2.90 -2.88
CA ILE A 53 -2.94 -2.71 -4.21
C ILE A 53 -3.26 -3.96 -5.02
N ARG A 54 -3.99 -3.79 -6.12
CA ARG A 54 -4.38 -4.87 -7.03
C ARG A 54 -3.64 -4.71 -8.34
N SER A 55 -2.91 -5.75 -8.73
CA SER A 55 -2.23 -5.86 -10.02
C SER A 55 -2.61 -7.19 -10.66
N TYR A 56 -2.24 -7.39 -11.93
CA TYR A 56 -2.52 -8.66 -12.60
C TYR A 56 -1.82 -9.82 -11.87
N GLY A 57 -2.60 -10.77 -11.34
CA GLY A 57 -2.10 -11.95 -10.63
C GLY A 57 -1.63 -11.73 -9.19
N HIS A 58 -1.62 -10.49 -8.68
CA HIS A 58 -1.18 -10.21 -7.30
C HIS A 58 -2.02 -9.16 -6.62
N VAL A 59 -2.31 -9.42 -5.34
CA VAL A 59 -3.05 -8.50 -4.47
C VAL A 59 -2.30 -8.34 -3.16
N PHE A 60 -2.00 -7.09 -2.81
CA PHE A 60 -1.38 -6.70 -1.55
C PHE A 60 -2.44 -6.04 -0.69
N LYS A 61 -2.55 -6.42 0.59
CA LYS A 61 -3.59 -5.91 1.50
C LYS A 61 -3.00 -5.62 2.86
N ALA A 62 -3.40 -4.49 3.45
CA ALA A 62 -3.08 -4.14 4.82
C ALA A 62 -4.33 -3.67 5.55
N GLU A 63 -4.41 -4.00 6.83
CA GLU A 63 -5.48 -3.58 7.72
C GLU A 63 -4.85 -3.13 9.04
N ALA A 64 -5.33 -2.01 9.58
CA ALA A 64 -4.82 -1.45 10.83
C ALA A 64 -5.87 -0.59 11.52
N LYS A 65 -5.59 -0.25 12.78
CA LYS A 65 -6.34 0.72 13.56
C LYS A 65 -5.39 1.73 14.20
N ASP A 66 -5.80 2.98 14.24
CA ASP A 66 -5.09 4.07 14.92
C ASP A 66 -6.07 5.18 15.32
N ASP A 67 -5.67 6.00 16.28
CA ASP A 67 -6.46 7.15 16.71
C ASP A 67 -6.25 8.35 15.76
N ASN A 68 -5.13 8.37 15.04
CA ASN A 68 -4.80 9.39 14.05
C ASN A 68 -4.79 8.81 12.61
N PRO A 69 -5.54 9.40 11.66
CA PRO A 69 -5.60 8.92 10.27
C PRO A 69 -4.25 8.88 9.53
N VAL A 70 -3.32 9.80 9.83
CA VAL A 70 -1.99 9.83 9.22
C VAL A 70 -1.14 8.66 9.74
N ASN A 71 -1.14 8.44 11.06
CA ASN A 71 -0.44 7.30 11.66
C ASN A 71 -1.03 5.97 11.18
N LEU A 72 -2.36 5.89 11.05
CA LEU A 72 -3.04 4.75 10.45
C LEU A 72 -2.50 4.47 9.04
N TYR A 73 -2.43 5.50 8.19
CA TYR A 73 -1.90 5.35 6.85
C TYR A 73 -0.44 4.84 6.85
N LEU A 74 0.42 5.38 7.70
CA LEU A 74 1.82 4.96 7.78
C LEU A 74 1.96 3.48 8.16
N LYS A 75 1.14 3.00 9.10
CA LYS A 75 1.08 1.58 9.48
C LYS A 75 0.65 0.69 8.30
N LEU A 76 -0.34 1.14 7.54
CA LEU A 76 -0.80 0.43 6.34
C LEU A 76 0.28 0.40 5.25
N GLU A 77 0.94 1.55 5.01
CA GLU A 77 2.02 1.71 4.04
C GLU A 77 3.18 0.75 4.34
N GLU A 78 3.60 0.65 5.60
CA GLU A 78 4.68 -0.24 6.02
C GLU A 78 4.35 -1.71 5.74
N GLN A 79 3.14 -2.16 6.09
CA GLN A 79 2.70 -3.52 5.81
C GLN A 79 2.70 -3.82 4.30
N ILE A 80 2.22 -2.89 3.47
CA ILE A 80 2.24 -3.06 2.01
C ILE A 80 3.66 -3.08 1.47
N LYS A 81 4.54 -2.18 1.92
CA LYS A 81 5.96 -2.16 1.51
C LYS A 81 6.66 -3.48 1.80
N ASN A 82 6.41 -4.07 2.97
CA ASN A 82 6.94 -5.38 3.32
C ASN A 82 6.45 -6.47 2.35
N GLN A 83 5.17 -6.47 1.98
CA GLN A 83 4.66 -7.43 0.99
C GLN A 83 5.23 -7.21 -0.41
N LEU A 84 5.36 -5.95 -0.85
CA LEU A 84 5.96 -5.60 -2.14
C LEU A 84 7.43 -6.02 -2.21
N ASN A 85 8.20 -5.78 -1.14
CA ASN A 85 9.60 -6.18 -1.04
C ASN A 85 9.75 -7.70 -1.09
N ASN A 86 8.91 -8.44 -0.36
CA ASN A 86 8.88 -9.90 -0.39
C ASN A 86 8.54 -10.44 -1.79
N TRP A 87 7.59 -9.81 -2.48
CA TRP A 87 7.24 -10.16 -3.86
C TRP A 87 8.40 -9.90 -4.83
N LYS A 88 9.05 -8.73 -4.74
CA LYS A 88 10.25 -8.41 -5.53
C LYS A 88 11.35 -9.44 -5.31
N ALA A 89 11.67 -9.75 -4.05
CA ALA A 89 12.69 -10.72 -3.70
C ALA A 89 12.43 -12.11 -4.32
N LYS A 90 11.19 -12.61 -4.20
CA LYS A 90 10.78 -13.90 -4.81
C LYS A 90 10.94 -13.89 -6.33
N ARG A 91 10.59 -12.79 -6.99
CA ARG A 91 10.72 -12.65 -8.45
C ARG A 91 12.19 -12.69 -8.88
N PHE A 92 13.09 -11.99 -8.18
CA PHE A 92 14.51 -11.98 -8.50
C PHE A 92 15.19 -13.34 -8.25
N LEU A 93 14.81 -14.06 -7.21
CA LEU A 93 15.32 -15.42 -6.95
C LEU A 93 14.91 -16.39 -8.08
N ASN A 94 13.67 -16.29 -8.57
CA ASN A 94 13.20 -17.13 -9.68
C ASN A 94 13.96 -16.84 -10.99
N LEU A 95 14.30 -15.56 -11.25
CA LEU A 95 15.08 -15.17 -12.43
C LEU A 95 16.51 -15.76 -12.39
N LYS A 96 17.19 -15.66 -11.24
CA LYS A 96 18.54 -16.25 -11.07
C LYS A 96 18.54 -17.78 -11.22
N SER A 97 17.47 -18.44 -10.80
CA SER A 97 17.34 -19.90 -10.91
C SER A 97 17.20 -20.37 -12.36
N GLN A 98 16.63 -19.54 -13.24
CA GLN A 98 16.46 -19.87 -14.66
C GLN A 98 17.77 -19.68 -15.45
N GLU A 99 18.62 -18.73 -15.07
CA GLU A 99 19.92 -18.49 -15.72
C GLU A 99 20.95 -19.61 -15.47
N LEU A 100 20.75 -20.45 -14.45
CA LEU A 100 21.66 -21.53 -14.06
C LEU A 100 21.32 -22.89 -14.69
N THR A 101 20.40 -22.96 -15.65
CA THR A 101 20.21 -24.17 -16.45
C THR A 101 21.11 -24.11 -17.69
N PRO A 102 22.27 -24.81 -17.71
CA PRO A 102 22.99 -24.97 -18.97
C PRO A 102 22.06 -25.71 -19.92
N LYS A 103 21.75 -25.08 -21.06
CA LYS A 103 21.18 -25.79 -22.20
C LYS A 103 22.26 -26.76 -22.66
N ASN A 104 22.16 -28.01 -22.20
CA ASN A 104 22.88 -29.12 -22.82
C ASN A 104 22.30 -29.25 -24.24
N PHE A 105 23.04 -28.71 -25.21
CA PHE A 105 22.95 -29.07 -26.62
C PHE A 105 23.98 -30.14 -26.92
#